data_AF-A0A0F4RMB4-F1
#
_entry.id   AF-A0A0F4RMB4-F1
#
_cell.length_a   1.000
_cell.length_b   1.000
_cell.length_c   1.000
_cell.angle_alpha   90.00
_cell.angle_beta   90.00
_cell.angle_gamma   90.00
#
_symmetry.space_group_name_H-M   'P 1'
#
loop_
_entity.id
_entity.type
_entity.pdbx_description
1 polymer ?
#
loop_
_entity_poly.entity_id
_entity_poly.type
_entity_poly.pdbx_seq_one_letter_code
_entity_poly.pdbx_strand_id
1 'polypeptide(L)'
;MKIGTPKETFEGENRVAMTPASAKDLQKLGYECVIETGAGAAAGFSDQAYADAGVEVVKTGAALFKAADIVAKVRPPSDTEVKRLQDGQTLISFFYPAQNAELMEAANKKGASVIAMDMVPRISRAQKMDALSSMANIAGYRAVIEAGNNFGRFFTGQITAAGKVPPAKVLVVGAGVAGLAAIGTSTSLGAITYAFDVRPEVAEQVESMGAEFVFLDFEEEQQDGSATGGYASVSSPEFAAAQLAKFREIAPEMDIVITTALIPGRDAPELWTKDMVESMKPGSVIVDLAAERGGNCKLTVKDEKIVTENGVTIIGYTDFPSRMAAQSSTLYATNIRHMMADLTPEKDGVPNHNMEDDVIRGATATHKGEITFPPPPPKVAAIAAAPKKEAPKELTAEEKRAKEIAEFKAQTKNQVTLLAVGAAVLLSVGLVAPASFMQHFIVFVLSVFVGFQVIWNVSHSLHTPLMAVTNAISSIIILGALMQIGSGSALVVILAALSVFMTGINIFGGFLVTRRMLAMFQKS
;
A
#
# COMPACT_ATOMS: atom_id res chain seq x y z
N MET A 1 -33.74 -2.15 6.29
CA MET A 1 -33.76 -0.98 5.38
C MET A 1 -33.06 -1.34 4.07
N LYS A 2 -33.27 -0.56 3.00
CA LYS A 2 -32.67 -0.78 1.67
C LYS A 2 -31.50 0.15 1.40
N ILE A 3 -30.37 -0.39 0.94
CA ILE A 3 -29.24 0.36 0.38
C ILE A 3 -29.22 0.22 -1.15
N GLY A 4 -29.15 1.36 -1.83
CA GLY A 4 -29.26 1.46 -3.28
C GLY A 4 -28.06 2.11 -3.93
N THR A 5 -27.64 1.61 -5.11
CA THR A 5 -26.64 2.27 -5.96
C THR A 5 -27.20 2.58 -7.34
N PRO A 6 -27.35 3.87 -7.71
CA PRO A 6 -27.74 4.25 -9.07
C PRO A 6 -26.56 4.10 -10.03
N LYS A 7 -26.86 4.13 -11.33
CA LYS A 7 -25.86 4.26 -12.38
C LYS A 7 -25.28 5.67 -12.34
N GLU A 8 -23.96 5.80 -12.46
CA GLU A 8 -23.32 7.11 -12.59
C GLU A 8 -23.69 7.76 -13.93
N THR A 9 -23.97 9.07 -13.87
CA THR A 9 -24.46 9.85 -15.01
C THR A 9 -23.39 10.77 -15.60
N PHE A 10 -22.29 10.97 -14.87
CA PHE A 10 -21.16 11.77 -15.32
C PHE A 10 -20.40 11.06 -16.45
N GLU A 11 -20.06 11.81 -17.50
CA GLU A 11 -19.35 11.27 -18.66
C GLU A 11 -17.96 10.74 -18.26
N GLY A 12 -17.61 9.54 -18.74
CA GLY A 12 -16.34 8.89 -18.40
C GLY A 12 -16.26 8.26 -17.01
N GLU A 13 -17.32 8.34 -16.19
CA GLU A 13 -17.39 7.62 -14.91
C GLU A 13 -17.82 6.16 -15.12
N ASN A 14 -16.86 5.25 -14.95
CA ASN A 14 -17.06 3.82 -15.17
C ASN A 14 -17.19 3.03 -13.87
N ARG A 15 -16.95 3.67 -12.70
CA ARG A 15 -17.01 3.01 -11.39
C ARG A 15 -18.45 2.87 -10.89
N VAL A 16 -18.64 1.98 -9.93
CA VAL A 16 -19.91 1.76 -9.22
C VAL A 16 -19.68 1.67 -7.72
N ALA A 17 -20.62 2.20 -6.93
CA ALA A 17 -20.50 2.30 -5.47
C ALA A 17 -20.80 0.99 -4.71
N MET A 18 -21.38 0.00 -5.39
CA MET A 18 -21.68 -1.31 -4.84
C MET A 18 -21.31 -2.39 -5.86
N THR A 19 -20.50 -3.35 -5.45
CA THR A 19 -20.19 -4.57 -6.23
C THR A 19 -21.05 -5.74 -5.74
N PRO A 20 -21.19 -6.82 -6.53
CA PRO A 20 -21.90 -8.03 -6.07
C PRO A 20 -21.31 -8.61 -4.78
N ALA A 21 -19.98 -8.52 -4.60
CA ALA A 21 -19.31 -8.98 -3.39
C ALA A 21 -19.62 -8.08 -2.18
N SER A 22 -19.56 -6.76 -2.33
CA SER A 22 -19.88 -5.83 -1.24
C SER A 22 -21.36 -5.88 -0.87
N ALA A 23 -22.26 -6.14 -1.82
CA ALA A 23 -23.69 -6.32 -1.55
C ALA A 23 -23.94 -7.48 -0.57
N LYS A 24 -23.26 -8.62 -0.76
CA LYS A 24 -23.33 -9.75 0.19
C LYS A 24 -22.86 -9.38 1.58
N ASP A 25 -21.87 -8.50 1.70
CA ASP A 25 -21.40 -8.01 2.98
C ASP A 25 -22.35 -7.00 3.63
N LEU A 26 -23.01 -6.15 2.84
CA LEU A 26 -24.05 -5.24 3.30
C LEU A 26 -25.30 -6.01 3.79
N GLN A 27 -25.66 -7.10 3.10
CA GLN A 27 -26.72 -8.01 3.54
C GLN A 27 -26.43 -8.65 4.90
N LYS A 28 -25.17 -8.99 5.20
CA LYS A 28 -24.77 -9.48 6.53
C LYS A 28 -24.89 -8.43 7.63
N LEU A 29 -24.98 -7.15 7.28
CA LEU A 29 -25.25 -6.04 8.22
C LEU A 29 -26.77 -5.79 8.39
N GLY A 30 -27.64 -6.58 7.72
CA GLY A 30 -29.10 -6.48 7.81
C GLY A 30 -29.77 -5.66 6.69
N TYR A 31 -29.02 -5.24 5.67
CA TYR A 31 -29.55 -4.42 4.58
C TYR A 31 -30.05 -5.25 3.40
N GLU A 32 -31.21 -4.89 2.86
CA GLU A 32 -31.61 -5.29 1.52
C GLU A 32 -30.87 -4.41 0.49
N CYS A 33 -30.40 -5.00 -0.60
CA CYS A 33 -29.62 -4.28 -1.60
C CYS A 33 -30.43 -4.10 -2.89
N VAL A 34 -30.40 -2.89 -3.46
CA VAL A 34 -31.03 -2.55 -4.74
C VAL A 34 -30.03 -1.87 -5.66
N ILE A 35 -30.09 -2.13 -6.96
CA ILE A 35 -29.20 -1.51 -7.94
C ILE A 35 -29.93 -1.12 -9.21
N GLU A 36 -29.53 -0.02 -9.83
CA GLU A 36 -30.03 0.37 -11.14
C GLU A 36 -29.41 -0.53 -12.23
N THR A 37 -30.25 -0.96 -13.18
CA THR A 37 -29.83 -1.74 -14.35
C THR A 37 -28.67 -1.07 -15.09
N GLY A 38 -27.62 -1.85 -15.37
CA GLY A 38 -26.42 -1.39 -16.05
C GLY A 38 -25.50 -0.49 -15.23
N ALA A 39 -25.75 -0.29 -13.93
CA ALA A 39 -24.88 0.54 -13.08
C ALA A 39 -23.45 0.00 -12.98
N GLY A 40 -23.29 -1.33 -12.89
CA GLY A 40 -21.98 -1.99 -12.79
C GLY A 40 -21.34 -2.36 -14.13
N ALA A 41 -22.02 -2.14 -15.26
CA ALA A 41 -21.61 -2.71 -16.55
C ALA A 41 -20.22 -2.21 -17.00
N ALA A 42 -19.94 -0.91 -16.84
CA ALA A 42 -18.65 -0.32 -17.19
C ALA A 42 -17.49 -0.78 -16.28
N ALA A 43 -17.81 -1.21 -15.06
CA ALA A 43 -16.86 -1.81 -14.13
C ALA A 43 -16.74 -3.33 -14.30
N GLY A 44 -17.44 -3.94 -15.27
CA GLY A 44 -17.41 -5.37 -15.54
C GLY A 44 -18.36 -6.23 -14.69
N PHE A 45 -19.33 -5.61 -13.99
CA PHE A 45 -20.34 -6.31 -13.20
C PHE A 45 -21.70 -6.30 -13.93
N SER A 46 -22.18 -7.46 -14.33
CA SER A 46 -23.47 -7.60 -15.02
C SER A 46 -24.65 -7.55 -14.03
N ASP A 47 -25.84 -7.15 -14.50
CA ASP A 47 -27.08 -7.19 -13.72
C ASP A 47 -27.37 -8.61 -13.20
N GLN A 48 -27.04 -9.64 -13.97
CA GLN A 48 -27.17 -11.03 -13.54
C GLN A 48 -26.27 -11.34 -12.34
N ALA A 49 -25.04 -10.84 -12.30
CA ALA A 49 -24.14 -11.04 -11.16
C ALA A 49 -24.70 -10.38 -9.88
N TYR A 50 -25.43 -9.27 -10.00
CA TYR A 50 -26.15 -8.66 -8.88
C TYR A 50 -27.36 -9.49 -8.46
N ALA A 51 -28.17 -9.96 -9.42
CA ALA A 51 -29.32 -10.84 -9.15
C ALA A 51 -28.88 -12.14 -8.44
N ASP A 52 -27.78 -12.76 -8.89
CA ASP A 52 -27.19 -13.96 -8.29
C ASP A 52 -26.64 -13.70 -6.87
N ALA A 53 -26.33 -12.44 -6.55
CA ALA A 53 -25.96 -11.99 -5.22
C ALA A 53 -27.16 -11.59 -4.34
N GLY A 54 -28.40 -11.80 -4.81
CA GLY A 54 -29.62 -11.45 -4.08
C GLY A 54 -29.89 -9.95 -4.04
N VAL A 55 -29.39 -9.19 -5.02
CA VAL A 55 -29.64 -7.74 -5.16
C VAL A 55 -30.83 -7.53 -6.09
N GLU A 56 -31.77 -6.68 -5.67
CA GLU A 56 -32.90 -6.28 -6.51
C GLU A 56 -32.43 -5.35 -7.63
N VAL A 57 -32.70 -5.69 -8.90
CA VAL A 57 -32.32 -4.85 -10.06
C VAL A 57 -33.53 -4.03 -10.51
N VAL A 58 -33.43 -2.70 -10.43
CA VAL A 58 -34.48 -1.75 -10.84
C VAL A 58 -34.14 -1.06 -12.15
N LYS A 59 -35.17 -0.71 -12.93
CA LYS A 59 -34.99 -0.22 -14.31
C LYS A 59 -34.50 1.23 -14.44
N THR A 60 -34.68 2.06 -13.41
CA THR A 60 -34.37 3.50 -13.50
C THR A 60 -33.85 4.03 -12.18
N GLY A 61 -32.96 5.01 -12.23
CA GLY A 61 -32.50 5.73 -11.04
C GLY A 61 -33.66 6.37 -10.25
N ALA A 62 -34.71 6.87 -10.91
CA ALA A 62 -35.88 7.41 -10.20
C ALA A 62 -36.62 6.36 -9.36
N ALA A 63 -36.69 5.11 -9.81
CA ALA A 63 -37.23 4.00 -9.02
C ALA A 63 -36.29 3.64 -7.86
N LEU A 64 -34.97 3.64 -8.09
CA LEU A 64 -33.97 3.36 -7.07
C LEU A 64 -34.03 4.36 -5.90
N PHE A 65 -34.01 5.66 -6.21
CA PHE A 65 -34.10 6.72 -5.20
C PHE A 65 -35.41 6.70 -4.42
N LYS A 66 -36.48 6.07 -4.93
CA LYS A 66 -37.73 5.88 -4.18
C LYS A 66 -37.73 4.64 -3.31
N ALA A 67 -36.98 3.61 -3.69
CA ALA A 67 -36.97 2.32 -3.02
C ALA A 67 -35.88 2.22 -1.93
N ALA A 68 -34.79 2.98 -2.06
CA ALA A 68 -33.67 2.94 -1.13
C ALA A 68 -33.84 3.92 0.02
N ASP A 69 -33.50 3.51 1.24
CA ASP A 69 -33.37 4.41 2.39
C ASP A 69 -31.96 5.03 2.44
N ILE A 70 -30.97 4.30 1.92
CA ILE A 70 -29.58 4.73 1.82
C ILE A 70 -29.17 4.67 0.36
N VAL A 71 -28.65 5.77 -0.18
CA VAL A 71 -28.15 5.84 -1.55
C VAL A 71 -26.63 5.97 -1.54
N ALA A 72 -25.94 4.98 -2.08
CA ALA A 72 -24.49 4.99 -2.25
C ALA A 72 -24.12 5.33 -3.69
N LYS A 73 -23.35 6.41 -3.88
CA LYS A 73 -22.83 6.90 -5.16
C LYS A 73 -21.32 7.06 -5.10
N VAL A 74 -20.69 7.15 -6.28
CA VAL A 74 -19.27 7.48 -6.40
C VAL A 74 -19.09 8.98 -6.37
N ARG A 75 -19.62 9.69 -7.36
CA ARG A 75 -19.48 11.15 -7.50
C ARG A 75 -20.58 11.90 -6.73
N PRO A 76 -20.41 13.22 -6.51
CA PRO A 76 -21.49 14.05 -6.00
C PRO A 76 -22.75 13.89 -6.85
N PRO A 77 -23.95 13.89 -6.25
CA PRO A 77 -25.19 13.82 -7.00
C PRO A 77 -25.34 15.04 -7.91
N SER A 78 -25.88 14.85 -9.10
CA SER A 78 -26.31 15.95 -9.96
C SER A 78 -27.50 16.70 -9.35
N ASP A 79 -27.76 17.92 -9.82
CA ASP A 79 -28.95 18.69 -9.42
C ASP A 79 -30.27 17.92 -9.62
N THR A 80 -30.30 17.05 -10.64
CA THR A 80 -31.47 16.20 -10.91
C THR A 80 -31.61 15.06 -9.91
N GLU A 81 -30.50 14.49 -9.44
CA GLU A 81 -30.49 13.42 -8.44
C GLU A 81 -30.77 13.98 -7.04
N VAL A 82 -30.24 15.15 -6.68
CA VAL A 82 -30.56 15.80 -5.40
C VAL A 82 -32.04 16.09 -5.27
N LYS A 83 -32.73 16.46 -6.36
CA LYS A 83 -34.18 16.65 -6.35
C LYS A 83 -34.97 15.37 -6.02
N ARG A 84 -34.38 14.20 -6.25
CA ARG A 84 -34.98 12.87 -5.98
C ARG A 84 -34.77 12.39 -4.54
N LEU A 85 -33.86 13.02 -3.79
CA LEU A 85 -33.68 12.74 -2.37
C LEU A 85 -34.98 13.00 -1.60
N GLN A 86 -35.22 12.16 -0.60
CA GLN A 86 -36.38 12.22 0.28
C GLN A 86 -35.95 12.51 1.73
N ASP A 87 -36.91 12.96 2.53
CA ASP A 87 -36.69 13.22 3.94
C ASP A 87 -36.27 11.93 4.67
N GLY A 88 -35.25 12.04 5.53
CA GLY A 88 -34.71 10.90 6.27
C GLY A 88 -33.79 9.95 5.49
N GLN A 89 -33.60 10.13 4.17
CA GLN A 89 -32.64 9.32 3.41
C GLN A 89 -31.18 9.68 3.74
N THR A 90 -30.30 8.68 3.65
CA THR A 90 -28.85 8.88 3.78
C THR A 90 -28.18 8.76 2.42
N LEU A 91 -27.46 9.80 1.99
CA LEU A 91 -26.59 9.77 0.81
C LEU A 91 -25.14 9.54 1.25
N ILE A 92 -24.46 8.58 0.62
CA ILE A 92 -23.03 8.33 0.79
C ILE A 92 -22.35 8.51 -0.58
N SER A 93 -21.48 9.50 -0.70
CA SER A 93 -20.71 9.75 -1.92
C SER A 93 -19.46 10.58 -1.64
N PHE A 94 -18.57 10.73 -2.62
CA PHE A 94 -17.78 11.95 -2.64
C PHE A 94 -18.73 13.15 -2.78
N PHE A 95 -18.50 14.22 -2.02
CA PHE A 95 -19.41 15.36 -1.97
C PHE A 95 -18.66 16.69 -2.07
N TYR A 96 -17.47 16.80 -1.48
CA TYR A 96 -16.66 18.02 -1.49
C TYR A 96 -17.43 19.26 -0.99
N PRO A 97 -17.96 19.27 0.25
CA PRO A 97 -18.89 20.31 0.69
C PRO A 97 -18.32 21.73 0.68
N ALA A 98 -17.01 21.88 0.87
CA ALA A 98 -16.32 23.17 0.79
C ALA A 98 -16.39 23.79 -0.62
N GLN A 99 -16.47 22.96 -1.66
CA GLN A 99 -16.57 23.40 -3.06
C GLN A 99 -18.01 23.41 -3.57
N ASN A 100 -18.93 22.68 -2.93
CA ASN A 100 -20.30 22.46 -3.38
C ASN A 100 -21.34 22.94 -2.35
N ALA A 101 -21.22 24.18 -1.89
CA ALA A 101 -22.12 24.73 -0.86
C ALA A 101 -23.60 24.73 -1.29
N GLU A 102 -23.90 25.10 -2.54
CA GLU A 102 -25.28 25.10 -3.06
C GLU A 102 -25.89 23.68 -3.10
N LEU A 103 -25.08 22.68 -3.47
CA LEU A 103 -25.48 21.28 -3.49
C LEU A 103 -25.77 20.78 -2.06
N MET A 104 -24.94 21.18 -1.10
CA MET A 104 -25.12 20.87 0.32
C MET A 104 -26.43 21.45 0.86
N GLU A 105 -26.72 22.72 0.56
CA GLU A 105 -27.97 23.34 0.94
C GLU A 105 -29.19 22.66 0.29
N ALA A 106 -29.07 22.26 -0.98
CA ALA A 106 -30.14 21.57 -1.69
C ALA A 106 -30.43 20.18 -1.10
N ALA A 107 -29.39 19.42 -0.73
CA ALA A 107 -29.54 18.15 -0.03
C ALA A 107 -30.14 18.35 1.38
N ASN A 108 -29.70 19.38 2.10
CA ASN A 108 -30.23 19.70 3.43
C ASN A 108 -31.72 20.09 3.39
N LYS A 109 -32.14 20.89 2.40
CA LYS A 109 -33.55 21.27 2.18
C LYS A 109 -34.47 20.08 1.92
N LYS A 110 -33.91 18.94 1.47
CA LYS A 110 -34.65 17.68 1.31
C LYS A 110 -34.77 16.87 2.60
N GLY A 111 -34.10 17.27 3.67
CA GLY A 111 -34.04 16.52 4.92
C GLY A 111 -33.11 15.30 4.86
N ALA A 112 -32.28 15.19 3.82
CA ALA A 112 -31.35 14.08 3.66
C ALA A 112 -30.11 14.24 4.54
N SER A 113 -29.62 13.12 5.08
CA SER A 113 -28.31 13.06 5.73
C SER A 113 -27.24 12.77 4.68
N VAL A 114 -26.17 13.55 4.65
CA VAL A 114 -25.08 13.38 3.67
C VAL A 114 -23.80 12.97 4.39
N ILE A 115 -23.27 11.81 4.02
CA ILE A 115 -21.94 11.35 4.41
C ILE A 115 -20.99 11.56 3.24
N ALA A 116 -20.08 12.50 3.41
CA ALA A 116 -19.06 12.85 2.44
C ALA A 116 -17.81 11.96 2.65
N MET A 117 -17.57 11.05 1.71
CA MET A 117 -16.42 10.13 1.78
C MET A 117 -15.06 10.83 1.68
N ASP A 118 -15.03 12.04 1.12
CA ASP A 118 -13.84 12.92 1.11
C ASP A 118 -13.54 13.56 2.47
N MET A 119 -14.48 13.54 3.40
CA MET A 119 -14.35 14.12 4.73
C MET A 119 -14.02 13.11 5.84
N VAL A 120 -13.84 11.83 5.48
CA VAL A 120 -13.43 10.81 6.45
C VAL A 120 -12.13 11.26 7.13
N PRO A 121 -12.10 11.40 8.47
CA PRO A 121 -10.92 11.90 9.17
C PRO A 121 -9.77 10.88 9.09
N ARG A 122 -8.55 11.38 8.92
CA ARG A 122 -7.33 10.56 8.81
C ARG A 122 -6.82 10.09 10.19
N ILE A 123 -7.59 9.23 10.84
CA ILE A 123 -7.24 8.57 12.11
C ILE A 123 -7.12 7.06 11.91
N SER A 124 -6.36 6.35 12.76
CA SER A 124 -6.04 4.91 12.58
C SER A 124 -7.27 4.05 12.34
N ARG A 125 -8.34 4.26 13.12
CA ARG A 125 -9.57 3.45 13.01
C ARG A 125 -10.31 3.65 11.68
N ALA A 126 -10.14 4.79 11.03
CA ALA A 126 -10.85 5.20 9.82
C ALA A 126 -10.08 4.90 8.52
N GLN A 127 -8.81 4.46 8.59
CA GLN A 127 -8.02 4.14 7.40
C GLN A 127 -8.70 3.10 6.48
N LYS A 128 -9.42 2.13 7.06
CA LYS A 128 -10.19 1.11 6.33
C LYS A 128 -11.33 1.66 5.46
N MET A 129 -11.76 2.90 5.70
CA MET A 129 -12.85 3.55 4.98
C MET A 129 -12.41 4.84 4.26
N ASP A 130 -11.11 5.12 4.23
CA ASP A 130 -10.54 6.25 3.51
C ASP A 130 -10.59 5.98 1.99
N ALA A 131 -11.63 6.53 1.36
CA ALA A 131 -11.83 6.44 -0.07
C ALA A 131 -10.80 7.23 -0.87
N LEU A 132 -10.27 8.35 -0.35
CA LEU A 132 -9.27 9.16 -1.03
C LEU A 132 -7.95 8.39 -1.16
N SER A 133 -7.51 7.75 -0.07
CA SER A 133 -6.32 6.90 -0.10
C SER A 133 -6.48 5.72 -1.07
N SER A 134 -7.66 5.09 -1.10
CA SER A 134 -7.96 4.01 -2.05
C SER A 134 -7.88 4.47 -3.51
N MET A 135 -8.47 5.63 -3.83
CA MET A 135 -8.43 6.16 -5.21
C MET A 135 -7.03 6.66 -5.59
N ALA A 136 -6.31 7.27 -4.65
CA ALA A 136 -4.93 7.74 -4.87
C ALA A 136 -3.98 6.58 -5.16
N ASN A 137 -4.11 5.46 -4.43
CA ASN A 137 -3.30 4.27 -4.67
C ASN A 137 -3.51 3.72 -6.10
N ILE A 138 -4.77 3.62 -6.54
CA ILE A 138 -5.08 3.18 -7.91
C ILE A 138 -4.58 4.19 -8.94
N ALA A 139 -4.74 5.49 -8.69
CA ALA A 139 -4.26 6.54 -9.60
C ALA A 139 -2.74 6.46 -9.80
N GLY A 140 -1.97 6.26 -8.72
CA GLY A 140 -0.52 6.10 -8.78
C GLY A 140 -0.08 4.87 -9.58
N TYR A 141 -0.72 3.72 -9.35
CA TYR A 141 -0.49 2.53 -10.17
C TYR A 141 -0.84 2.78 -11.64
N ARG A 142 -2.04 3.33 -11.91
CA ARG A 142 -2.52 3.58 -13.27
C ARG A 142 -1.64 4.59 -14.01
N ALA A 143 -1.09 5.58 -13.31
CA ALA A 143 -0.14 6.55 -13.88
C ALA A 143 1.06 5.87 -14.53
N VAL A 144 1.64 4.87 -13.86
CA VAL A 144 2.78 4.12 -14.38
C VAL A 144 2.39 3.26 -15.59
N ILE A 145 1.19 2.66 -15.59
CA ILE A 145 0.68 1.91 -16.73
C ILE A 145 0.43 2.82 -17.94
N GLU A 146 -0.14 4.01 -17.73
CA GLU A 146 -0.31 5.01 -18.79
C GLU A 146 1.04 5.53 -19.30
N ALA A 147 2.01 5.73 -18.41
CA ALA A 147 3.36 6.09 -18.78
C ALA A 147 4.00 5.00 -19.67
N GLY A 148 3.92 3.73 -19.25
CA GLY A 148 4.43 2.59 -20.02
C GLY A 148 3.76 2.41 -21.38
N ASN A 149 2.45 2.63 -21.48
CA ASN A 149 1.73 2.54 -22.74
C ASN A 149 2.10 3.65 -23.74
N ASN A 150 2.62 4.79 -23.25
CA ASN A 150 3.03 5.92 -24.10
C ASN A 150 4.57 6.07 -24.20
N PHE A 151 5.34 5.22 -23.51
CA PHE A 151 6.80 5.24 -23.54
C PHE A 151 7.34 4.17 -24.49
N GLY A 152 8.09 4.59 -25.52
CA GLY A 152 8.54 3.71 -26.61
C GLY A 152 9.70 2.76 -26.29
N ARG A 153 10.12 2.64 -25.02
CA ARG A 153 11.27 1.83 -24.58
C ARG A 153 10.91 0.97 -23.37
N PHE A 154 11.75 -0.03 -23.06
CA PHE A 154 11.57 -0.87 -21.89
C PHE A 154 11.82 -0.12 -20.58
N PHE A 155 11.01 -0.41 -19.56
CA PHE A 155 11.29 -0.02 -18.17
C PHE A 155 12.48 -0.80 -17.62
N THR A 156 12.47 -2.12 -17.78
CA THR A 156 13.51 -3.01 -17.28
C THR A 156 14.75 -2.94 -18.17
N GLY A 157 15.92 -2.76 -17.55
CA GLY A 157 17.21 -2.93 -18.22
C GLY A 157 17.48 -4.40 -18.56
N GLN A 158 18.01 -4.67 -19.75
CA GLN A 158 18.26 -6.03 -20.22
C GLN A 158 19.61 -6.12 -20.94
N ILE A 159 20.28 -7.26 -20.80
CA ILE A 159 21.44 -7.62 -21.63
C ILE A 159 20.98 -8.69 -22.60
N THR A 160 21.11 -8.41 -23.89
CA THR A 160 20.70 -9.31 -24.96
C THR A 160 21.86 -9.57 -25.92
N ALA A 161 21.70 -10.52 -26.84
CA ALA A 161 22.67 -10.74 -27.92
C ALA A 161 22.87 -9.50 -28.81
N ALA A 162 21.85 -8.63 -28.89
CA ALA A 162 21.90 -7.38 -29.67
C ALA A 162 22.49 -6.20 -28.89
N GLY A 163 22.92 -6.40 -27.64
CA GLY A 163 23.52 -5.37 -26.79
C GLY A 163 22.79 -5.14 -25.47
N LYS A 164 23.28 -4.15 -24.73
CA LYS A 164 22.75 -3.73 -23.42
C LYS A 164 21.72 -2.62 -23.60
N VAL A 165 20.51 -2.84 -23.11
CA VAL A 165 19.45 -1.83 -23.01
C VAL A 165 19.42 -1.31 -21.56
N PRO A 166 19.66 -0.01 -21.33
CA PRO A 166 19.56 0.55 -19.98
C PRO A 166 18.10 0.64 -19.52
N PRO A 167 17.84 0.51 -18.21
CA PRO A 167 16.51 0.71 -17.64
C PRO A 167 16.04 2.16 -17.83
N ALA A 168 14.73 2.36 -17.80
CA ALA A 168 14.13 3.70 -17.78
C ALA A 168 14.43 4.41 -16.45
N LYS A 169 14.63 5.74 -16.49
CA LYS A 169 14.67 6.59 -15.30
C LYS A 169 13.30 7.25 -15.07
N VAL A 170 12.69 6.99 -13.92
CA VAL A 170 11.38 7.53 -13.53
C VAL A 170 11.55 8.47 -12.35
N LEU A 171 11.05 9.71 -12.44
CA LEU A 171 10.98 10.64 -11.31
C LEU A 171 9.54 10.77 -10.83
N VAL A 172 9.31 10.57 -9.53
CA VAL A 172 8.01 10.79 -8.88
C VAL A 172 8.07 12.04 -8.00
N VAL A 173 7.26 13.05 -8.30
CA VAL A 173 7.21 14.32 -7.56
C VAL A 173 6.00 14.33 -6.64
N GLY A 174 6.26 14.13 -5.35
CA GLY A 174 5.30 13.89 -4.28
C GLY A 174 5.29 12.41 -3.89
N ALA A 175 5.51 12.11 -2.61
CA ALA A 175 5.49 10.78 -2.00
C ALA A 175 4.28 10.62 -1.05
N GLY A 176 3.11 11.12 -1.49
CA GLY A 176 1.83 10.75 -0.89
C GLY A 176 1.41 9.34 -1.29
N VAL A 177 0.15 8.96 -1.03
CA VAL A 177 -0.35 7.60 -1.35
C VAL A 177 -0.24 7.27 -2.84
N ALA A 178 -0.56 8.23 -3.73
CA ALA A 178 -0.40 8.06 -5.17
C ALA A 178 1.08 7.96 -5.58
N GLY A 179 1.93 8.82 -5.02
CA GLY A 179 3.37 8.80 -5.25
C GLY A 179 4.01 7.48 -4.86
N LEU A 180 3.75 6.98 -3.64
CA LEU A 180 4.27 5.70 -3.17
C LEU A 180 3.76 4.53 -4.04
N ALA A 181 2.51 4.56 -4.49
CA ALA A 181 2.00 3.56 -5.43
C ALA A 181 2.72 3.61 -6.80
N ALA A 182 2.99 4.81 -7.31
CA ALA A 182 3.76 5.00 -8.54
C ALA A 182 5.22 4.55 -8.39
N ILE A 183 5.84 4.82 -7.23
CA ILE A 183 7.20 4.37 -6.89
C ILE A 183 7.26 2.85 -6.88
N GLY A 184 6.39 2.20 -6.10
CA GLY A 184 6.36 0.74 -6.01
C GLY A 184 6.13 0.07 -7.36
N THR A 185 5.22 0.62 -8.16
CA THR A 185 4.93 0.09 -9.50
C THR A 185 6.13 0.27 -10.44
N SER A 186 6.73 1.45 -10.48
CA SER A 186 7.89 1.75 -11.34
C SER A 186 9.10 0.88 -11.00
N THR A 187 9.41 0.74 -9.71
CA THR A 187 10.50 -0.13 -9.23
C THR A 187 10.20 -1.60 -9.54
N SER A 188 8.95 -2.05 -9.38
CA SER A 188 8.57 -3.44 -9.73
C SER A 188 8.72 -3.76 -11.22
N LEU A 189 8.58 -2.76 -12.10
CA LEU A 189 8.83 -2.87 -13.53
C LEU A 189 10.32 -2.79 -13.89
N GLY A 190 11.21 -2.63 -12.90
CA GLY A 190 12.66 -2.62 -13.08
C GLY A 190 13.24 -1.31 -13.59
N ALA A 191 12.51 -0.20 -13.45
CA ALA A 191 13.03 1.13 -13.68
C ALA A 191 13.96 1.58 -12.54
N ILE A 192 14.85 2.55 -12.83
CA ILE A 192 15.54 3.31 -11.80
C ILE A 192 14.58 4.42 -11.38
N THR A 193 14.05 4.30 -10.17
CA THR A 193 13.03 5.23 -9.64
C THR A 193 13.68 6.25 -8.72
N TYR A 194 13.45 7.52 -9.00
CA TYR A 194 13.76 8.66 -8.14
C TYR A 194 12.45 9.20 -7.56
N ALA A 195 12.49 9.73 -6.34
CA ALA A 195 11.33 10.43 -5.79
C ALA A 195 11.74 11.67 -5.01
N PHE A 196 10.88 12.67 -5.05
CA PHE A 196 11.01 13.89 -4.27
C PHE A 196 9.74 14.13 -3.47
N ASP A 197 9.86 14.53 -2.20
CA ASP A 197 8.78 15.09 -1.40
C ASP A 197 9.35 16.21 -0.54
N VAL A 198 8.51 17.17 -0.16
CA VAL A 198 8.94 18.27 0.72
C VAL A 198 9.08 17.82 2.17
N ARG A 199 8.50 16.67 2.52
CA ARG A 199 8.54 16.06 3.85
C ARG A 199 9.76 15.14 3.96
N PRO A 200 10.72 15.42 4.84
CA PRO A 200 11.91 14.57 4.98
C PRO A 200 11.60 13.19 5.57
N GLU A 201 10.53 13.06 6.36
CA GLU A 201 10.16 11.81 7.02
C GLU A 201 9.70 10.70 6.05
N VAL A 202 9.38 11.03 4.80
CA VAL A 202 9.01 10.04 3.78
C VAL A 202 10.22 9.44 3.08
N ALA A 203 11.43 10.00 3.26
CA ALA A 203 12.64 9.51 2.59
C ALA A 203 12.91 8.03 2.92
N GLU A 204 12.80 7.64 4.19
CA GLU A 204 12.95 6.24 4.62
C GLU A 204 11.91 5.32 3.95
N GLN A 205 10.67 5.80 3.77
CA GLN A 205 9.63 5.04 3.07
C GLN A 205 9.98 4.85 1.59
N VAL A 206 10.42 5.92 0.92
CA VAL A 206 10.85 5.88 -0.49
C VAL A 206 12.02 4.91 -0.69
N GLU A 207 13.04 5.01 0.16
CA GLU A 207 14.23 4.15 0.10
C GLU A 207 13.89 2.69 0.38
N SER A 208 12.99 2.42 1.34
CA SER A 208 12.52 1.05 1.63
C SER A 208 11.80 0.39 0.45
N MET A 209 11.24 1.19 -0.47
CA MET A 209 10.60 0.74 -1.70
C MET A 209 11.57 0.61 -2.87
N GLY A 210 12.87 0.86 -2.66
CA GLY A 210 13.93 0.72 -3.65
C GLY A 210 14.06 1.91 -4.61
N ALA A 211 13.54 3.08 -4.25
CA ALA A 211 13.74 4.33 -4.99
C ALA A 211 14.78 5.22 -4.32
N GLU A 212 15.42 6.08 -5.10
CA GLU A 212 16.38 7.08 -4.63
C GLU A 212 15.66 8.37 -4.26
N PHE A 213 15.80 8.81 -3.01
CA PHE A 213 15.23 10.09 -2.58
C PHE A 213 16.09 11.25 -3.09
N VAL A 214 15.47 12.20 -3.79
CA VAL A 214 16.15 13.40 -4.29
C VAL A 214 16.20 14.43 -3.17
N PHE A 215 17.36 14.62 -2.57
CA PHE A 215 17.56 15.65 -1.55
C PHE A 215 17.77 17.02 -2.19
N LEU A 216 17.32 18.07 -1.50
CA LEU A 216 17.68 19.45 -1.79
C LEU A 216 18.79 19.86 -0.83
N ASP A 217 19.85 20.45 -1.38
CA ASP A 217 20.89 21.10 -0.58
C ASP A 217 20.31 22.42 -0.04
N PHE A 218 19.63 22.36 1.11
CA PHE A 218 19.01 23.52 1.76
C PHE A 218 19.17 23.45 3.29
N GLU A 219 19.60 24.56 3.91
CA GLU A 219 20.05 24.59 5.32
C GLU A 219 18.94 24.85 6.36
N GLU A 220 17.69 25.16 5.97
CA GLU A 220 16.61 25.40 6.95
C GLU A 220 15.93 24.12 7.45
N GLU A 221 15.58 24.11 8.73
CA GLU A 221 14.76 23.05 9.35
C GLU A 221 13.37 22.99 8.69
N GLN A 222 13.16 21.93 7.92
CA GLN A 222 11.85 21.61 7.32
C GLN A 222 10.82 21.36 8.43
N GLN A 223 9.69 22.08 8.38
CA GLN A 223 8.57 21.85 9.31
C GLN A 223 8.01 20.44 9.13
N ASP A 224 7.91 19.70 10.24
CA ASP A 224 7.31 18.37 10.30
C ASP A 224 5.81 18.43 9.93
N GLY A 225 5.41 17.65 8.92
CA GLY A 225 4.01 17.55 8.45
C GLY A 225 3.07 16.87 9.45
N SER A 226 3.59 16.38 10.59
CA SER A 226 2.80 15.79 11.66
C SER A 226 1.75 16.76 12.25
N ALA A 227 2.05 18.07 12.30
CA ALA A 227 1.15 19.10 12.84
C ALA A 227 -0.09 19.37 11.96
N THR A 228 -0.03 19.03 10.67
CA THR A 228 -1.10 19.25 9.67
C THR A 228 -1.84 17.96 9.29
N GLY A 229 -1.69 16.89 10.08
CA GLY A 229 -2.31 15.58 9.77
C GLY A 229 -1.66 14.87 8.57
N GLY A 230 -0.36 15.10 8.35
CA GLY A 230 0.45 14.46 7.31
C GLY A 230 0.43 15.18 5.95
N TYR A 231 -0.16 16.37 5.85
CA TYR A 231 -0.13 17.19 4.63
C TYR A 231 1.11 18.08 4.56
N ALA A 232 1.68 18.22 3.36
CA ALA A 232 2.74 19.19 3.10
C ALA A 232 2.25 20.62 3.36
N SER A 233 3.08 21.43 4.05
CA SER A 233 2.87 22.88 4.20
C SER A 233 3.35 23.62 2.94
N VAL A 234 3.00 24.91 2.84
CA VAL A 234 3.47 25.76 1.74
C VAL A 234 4.95 26.07 1.95
N SER A 235 5.78 25.73 0.98
CA SER A 235 7.22 26.00 0.99
C SER A 235 7.53 27.49 0.89
N SER A 236 8.66 27.90 1.47
CA SER A 236 9.21 29.25 1.28
C SER A 236 9.58 29.49 -0.20
N PRO A 237 9.57 30.74 -0.68
CA PRO A 237 10.01 31.07 -2.05
C PRO A 237 11.42 30.57 -2.36
N GLU A 238 12.32 30.61 -1.39
CA GLU A 238 13.70 30.13 -1.48
C GLU A 238 13.75 28.61 -1.69
N PHE A 239 12.95 27.86 -0.92
CA PHE A 239 12.81 26.42 -1.08
C PHE A 239 12.24 26.06 -2.45
N ALA A 240 11.19 26.77 -2.89
CA ALA A 240 10.60 26.55 -4.22
C ALA A 240 11.60 26.83 -5.35
N ALA A 241 12.44 27.87 -5.21
CA ALA A 241 13.50 28.16 -6.17
C ALA A 241 14.57 27.06 -6.21
N ALA A 242 15.02 26.58 -5.05
CA ALA A 242 15.97 25.47 -4.95
C ALA A 242 15.41 24.16 -5.52
N GLN A 243 14.13 23.88 -5.24
CA GLN A 243 13.39 22.75 -5.79
C GLN A 243 13.37 22.79 -7.33
N LEU A 244 12.97 23.92 -7.90
CA LEU A 244 12.95 24.10 -9.36
C LEU A 244 14.35 24.05 -9.96
N ALA A 245 15.38 24.55 -9.28
CA ALA A 245 16.76 24.43 -9.73
C ALA A 245 17.20 22.96 -9.81
N LYS A 246 16.88 22.15 -8.79
CA LYS A 246 17.20 20.72 -8.77
C LYS A 246 16.45 19.95 -9.84
N PHE A 247 15.16 20.23 -10.04
CA PHE A 247 14.38 19.60 -11.11
C PHE A 247 14.91 19.95 -12.50
N ARG A 248 15.34 21.20 -12.70
CA ARG A 248 15.97 21.63 -13.96
C ARG A 248 17.30 20.91 -14.22
N GLU A 249 18.09 20.64 -13.20
CA GLU A 249 19.34 19.89 -13.30
C GLU A 249 19.11 18.45 -13.77
N ILE A 250 18.10 17.76 -13.21
CA ILE A 250 17.87 16.33 -13.47
C ILE A 250 16.94 16.06 -14.67
N ALA A 251 16.16 17.06 -15.13
CA ALA A 251 15.17 16.91 -16.20
C ALA A 251 15.73 16.27 -17.49
N PRO A 252 16.93 16.62 -18.00
CA PRO A 252 17.48 16.00 -19.21
C PRO A 252 17.76 14.49 -19.07
N GLU A 253 17.94 14.00 -17.84
CA GLU A 253 18.22 12.61 -17.59
C GLU A 253 16.96 11.74 -17.46
N MET A 254 15.84 12.33 -17.07
CA MET A 254 14.60 11.60 -16.79
C MET A 254 13.87 11.18 -18.07
N ASP A 255 13.46 9.92 -18.12
CA ASP A 255 12.66 9.40 -19.22
C ASP A 255 11.16 9.53 -18.94
N ILE A 256 10.76 9.40 -17.66
CA ILE A 256 9.37 9.50 -17.22
C ILE A 256 9.29 10.38 -15.97
N VAL A 257 8.29 11.27 -15.91
CA VAL A 257 8.01 12.10 -14.74
C VAL A 257 6.55 11.94 -14.33
N ILE A 258 6.28 11.61 -13.07
CA ILE A 258 4.93 11.48 -12.52
C ILE A 258 4.78 12.52 -11.42
N THR A 259 3.89 13.49 -11.60
CA THR A 259 3.66 14.57 -10.64
C THR A 259 2.36 14.35 -9.87
N THR A 260 2.43 14.42 -8.54
CA THR A 260 1.29 14.15 -7.65
C THR A 260 1.14 15.20 -6.56
N ALA A 261 1.77 16.37 -6.70
CA ALA A 261 1.81 17.39 -5.67
C ALA A 261 0.49 18.16 -5.66
N LEU A 262 -0.32 17.94 -4.64
CA LEU A 262 -1.61 18.61 -4.48
C LEU A 262 -1.82 19.02 -3.02
N ILE A 263 -2.16 20.29 -2.80
CA ILE A 263 -2.52 20.84 -1.50
C ILE A 263 -4.04 21.02 -1.46
N PRO A 264 -4.75 20.45 -0.46
CA PRO A 264 -6.20 20.60 -0.36
C PRO A 264 -6.65 22.07 -0.37
N GLY A 265 -7.65 22.38 -1.20
CA GLY A 265 -8.23 23.72 -1.29
C GLY A 265 -7.40 24.76 -2.05
N ARG A 266 -6.30 24.37 -2.69
CA ARG A 266 -5.47 25.24 -3.53
C ARG A 266 -5.26 24.64 -4.91
N ASP A 267 -4.84 25.49 -5.84
CA ASP A 267 -4.37 25.06 -7.15
C ASP A 267 -3.05 24.29 -7.02
N ALA A 268 -2.80 23.41 -7.98
CA ALA A 268 -1.57 22.64 -8.05
C ALA A 268 -0.37 23.58 -8.26
N PRO A 269 0.74 23.42 -7.52
CA PRO A 269 1.95 24.20 -7.76
C PRO A 269 2.57 23.80 -9.11
N GLU A 270 3.05 24.78 -9.87
CA GLU A 270 3.85 24.55 -11.07
C GLU A 270 5.24 24.05 -10.65
N LEU A 271 5.51 22.76 -10.84
CA LEU A 271 6.76 22.10 -10.45
C LEU A 271 7.58 21.63 -11.67
N TRP A 272 6.94 21.51 -12.84
CA TRP A 272 7.60 21.10 -14.07
C TRP A 272 7.37 22.17 -15.15
N THR A 273 8.38 23.01 -15.34
CA THR A 273 8.28 24.21 -16.20
C THR A 273 8.47 23.86 -17.68
N LYS A 274 8.09 24.78 -18.57
CA LYS A 274 8.19 24.57 -20.03
C LYS A 274 9.63 24.25 -20.48
N ASP A 275 10.63 24.96 -19.94
CA ASP A 275 12.04 24.71 -20.25
C ASP A 275 12.53 23.34 -19.79
N MET A 276 12.02 22.83 -18.65
CA MET A 276 12.30 21.45 -18.21
C MET A 276 11.76 20.44 -19.21
N VAL A 277 10.51 20.60 -19.66
CA VAL A 277 9.91 19.74 -20.70
C VAL A 277 10.74 19.77 -21.98
N GLU A 278 11.14 20.95 -22.44
CA GLU A 278 11.94 21.13 -23.65
C GLU A 278 13.32 20.46 -23.55
N SER A 279 13.90 20.42 -22.35
CA SER A 279 15.18 19.77 -22.07
C SER A 279 15.13 18.23 -22.01
N MET A 280 13.93 17.65 -21.86
CA MET A 280 13.76 16.20 -21.80
C MET A 280 14.04 15.54 -23.16
N LYS A 281 14.37 14.25 -23.12
CA LYS A 281 14.62 13.46 -24.33
C LYS A 281 13.32 13.32 -25.15
N PRO A 282 13.41 13.30 -26.50
CA PRO A 282 12.27 12.93 -27.34
C PRO A 282 11.75 11.54 -26.98
N GLY A 283 10.43 11.39 -26.88
CA GLY A 283 9.77 10.16 -26.45
C GLY A 283 9.64 10.00 -24.94
N SER A 284 10.14 10.94 -24.12
CA SER A 284 9.86 10.97 -22.69
C SER A 284 8.36 11.18 -22.41
N VAL A 285 7.90 10.77 -21.23
CA VAL A 285 6.49 10.85 -20.83
C VAL A 285 6.32 11.57 -19.50
N ILE A 286 5.39 12.50 -19.44
CA ILE A 286 4.97 13.16 -18.21
C ILE A 286 3.53 12.75 -17.91
N VAL A 287 3.26 12.31 -16.68
CA VAL A 287 1.92 12.00 -16.19
C VAL A 287 1.58 12.92 -15.03
N ASP A 288 0.60 13.79 -15.23
CA ASP A 288 0.22 14.81 -14.27
C ASP A 288 -1.06 14.44 -13.53
N LEU A 289 -0.92 13.88 -12.33
CA LEU A 289 -2.07 13.49 -11.51
C LEU A 289 -2.79 14.71 -10.88
N ALA A 290 -2.20 15.90 -10.96
CA ALA A 290 -2.79 17.13 -10.44
C ALA A 290 -3.54 17.95 -11.51
N ALA A 291 -3.73 17.40 -12.72
CA ALA A 291 -4.35 18.08 -13.86
C ALA A 291 -5.75 18.66 -13.57
N GLU A 292 -6.52 18.04 -12.66
CA GLU A 292 -7.84 18.55 -12.27
C GLU A 292 -7.79 19.94 -11.60
N ARG A 293 -6.64 20.28 -11.00
CA ARG A 293 -6.40 21.50 -10.21
C ARG A 293 -5.34 22.41 -10.86
N GLY A 294 -5.23 22.37 -12.18
CA GLY A 294 -4.31 23.18 -12.97
C GLY A 294 -3.05 22.43 -13.43
N GLY A 295 -2.71 21.31 -12.79
CA GLY A 295 -1.54 20.51 -13.13
C GLY A 295 -0.23 21.02 -12.51
N ASN A 296 0.70 20.10 -12.25
CA ASN A 296 2.06 20.46 -11.84
C ASN A 296 2.96 20.77 -13.04
N CYS A 297 2.63 20.29 -14.24
CA CYS A 297 3.38 20.59 -15.46
C CYS A 297 2.73 21.74 -16.23
N LYS A 298 3.53 22.75 -16.60
CA LYS A 298 3.04 23.97 -17.26
C LYS A 298 2.28 23.73 -18.57
N LEU A 299 2.65 22.67 -19.29
CA LEU A 299 2.06 22.34 -20.59
C LEU A 299 0.90 21.35 -20.46
N THR A 300 0.50 20.95 -19.25
CA THR A 300 -0.63 20.04 -19.04
C THR A 300 -1.92 20.65 -19.59
N VAL A 301 -2.62 19.88 -20.42
CA VAL A 301 -3.99 20.17 -20.84
C VAL A 301 -4.89 19.16 -20.15
N LYS A 302 -5.84 19.67 -19.36
CA LYS A 302 -6.77 18.85 -18.59
C LYS A 302 -7.56 17.92 -19.50
N ASP A 303 -7.65 16.66 -19.10
CA ASP A 303 -8.36 15.56 -19.79
C ASP A 303 -7.79 15.17 -21.16
N GLU A 304 -6.63 15.71 -21.53
CA GLU A 304 -6.00 15.44 -22.81
C GLU A 304 -4.65 14.74 -22.68
N LYS A 305 -4.28 14.07 -23.77
CA LYS A 305 -2.92 13.61 -24.02
C LYS A 305 -2.36 14.42 -25.18
N ILE A 306 -1.30 15.17 -24.91
CA ILE A 306 -0.63 15.99 -25.93
C ILE A 306 0.79 15.47 -26.20
N VAL A 307 1.32 15.81 -27.37
CA VAL A 307 2.72 15.61 -27.73
C VAL A 307 3.31 16.98 -28.04
N THR A 308 4.38 17.34 -27.34
CA THR A 308 5.07 18.63 -27.52
C THR A 308 5.91 18.65 -28.80
N GLU A 309 6.37 19.83 -29.21
CA GLU A 309 7.22 20.00 -30.40
C GLU A 309 8.54 19.22 -30.29
N ASN A 310 9.11 19.06 -29.09
CA ASN A 310 10.31 18.26 -28.85
C ASN A 310 10.03 16.75 -28.66
N GLY A 311 8.78 16.31 -28.86
CA GLY A 311 8.39 14.90 -28.86
C GLY A 311 8.15 14.29 -27.46
N VAL A 312 7.93 15.11 -26.43
CA VAL A 312 7.53 14.64 -25.09
C VAL A 312 6.02 14.46 -25.06
N THR A 313 5.55 13.33 -24.51
CA THR A 313 4.12 13.07 -24.32
C THR A 313 3.69 13.53 -22.93
N ILE A 314 2.63 14.33 -22.82
CA ILE A 314 2.09 14.80 -21.54
C ILE A 314 0.67 14.26 -21.39
N ILE A 315 0.40 13.59 -20.28
CA ILE A 315 -0.88 12.96 -19.96
C ILE A 315 -1.53 13.71 -18.79
N GLY A 316 -2.62 14.41 -19.07
CA GLY A 316 -3.38 15.23 -18.11
C GLY A 316 -4.78 14.69 -17.79
N TYR A 317 -5.00 13.38 -17.90
CA TYR A 317 -6.29 12.76 -17.59
C TYR A 317 -6.74 13.03 -16.14
N THR A 318 -8.04 13.20 -15.89
CA THR A 318 -8.56 13.35 -14.52
C THR A 318 -9.35 12.13 -14.02
N ASP A 319 -9.45 11.09 -14.85
CA ASP A 319 -10.27 9.90 -14.63
C ASP A 319 -9.44 8.63 -14.35
N PHE A 320 -8.22 8.75 -13.83
CA PHE A 320 -7.32 7.61 -13.60
C PHE A 320 -7.96 6.43 -12.84
N PRO A 321 -8.71 6.62 -11.74
CA PRO A 321 -9.42 5.51 -11.10
C PRO A 321 -10.52 4.91 -12.00
N SER A 322 -11.19 5.72 -12.82
CA SER A 322 -12.23 5.25 -13.75
C SER A 322 -11.66 4.30 -14.82
N ARG A 323 -10.41 4.50 -15.24
CA ARG A 323 -9.70 3.61 -16.17
C ARG A 323 -9.35 2.24 -15.59
N MET A 324 -9.54 2.05 -14.28
CA MET A 324 -9.44 0.77 -13.58
C MET A 324 -10.73 0.49 -12.78
N ALA A 325 -11.88 0.74 -13.42
CA ALA A 325 -13.18 0.75 -12.79
C ALA A 325 -13.51 -0.50 -11.94
N ALA A 326 -13.16 -1.71 -12.39
CA ALA A 326 -13.41 -2.93 -11.63
C ALA A 326 -12.72 -2.91 -10.25
N GLN A 327 -11.43 -2.57 -10.22
CA GLN A 327 -10.65 -2.50 -8.99
C GLN A 327 -11.09 -1.30 -8.13
N SER A 328 -11.30 -0.14 -8.74
CA SER A 328 -11.77 1.05 -8.03
C SER A 328 -13.14 0.85 -7.39
N SER A 329 -14.07 0.23 -8.09
CA SER A 329 -15.41 -0.08 -7.56
C SER A 329 -15.31 -1.06 -6.40
N THR A 330 -14.44 -2.06 -6.49
CA THR A 330 -14.23 -3.03 -5.41
C THR A 330 -13.70 -2.37 -4.14
N LEU A 331 -12.65 -1.54 -4.25
CA LEU A 331 -12.09 -0.83 -3.09
C LEU A 331 -13.07 0.21 -2.55
N TYR A 332 -13.69 1.01 -3.41
CA TYR A 332 -14.63 2.05 -3.00
C TYR A 332 -15.88 1.47 -2.32
N ALA A 333 -16.46 0.40 -2.87
CA ALA A 333 -17.58 -0.29 -2.23
C ALA A 333 -17.18 -0.93 -0.89
N THR A 334 -15.92 -1.36 -0.75
CA THR A 334 -15.39 -1.83 0.54
C THR A 334 -15.28 -0.70 1.56
N ASN A 335 -14.84 0.50 1.16
CA ASN A 335 -14.83 1.68 2.02
C ASN A 335 -16.24 2.04 2.50
N ILE A 336 -17.22 2.06 1.59
CA ILE A 336 -18.64 2.30 1.93
C ILE A 336 -19.13 1.22 2.90
N ARG A 337 -18.83 -0.06 2.64
CA ARG A 337 -19.20 -1.17 3.54
C ARG A 337 -18.60 -0.99 4.93
N HIS A 338 -17.37 -0.49 5.06
CA HIS A 338 -16.76 -0.17 6.35
C HIS A 338 -17.43 1.00 7.05
N MET A 339 -17.81 2.06 6.32
CA MET A 339 -18.63 3.14 6.86
C MET A 339 -19.99 2.63 7.33
N MET A 340 -20.65 1.77 6.55
CA MET A 340 -21.92 1.15 6.91
C MET A 340 -21.83 0.25 8.15
N ALA A 341 -20.70 -0.45 8.33
CA ALA A 341 -20.47 -1.24 9.54
C ALA A 341 -20.34 -0.36 10.79
N ASP A 342 -19.69 0.80 10.67
CA ASP A 342 -19.58 1.77 11.76
C ASP A 342 -20.92 2.48 12.04
N LEU A 343 -21.74 2.73 11.01
CA LEU A 343 -23.12 3.21 11.15
C LEU A 343 -24.05 2.14 11.73
N THR A 344 -23.74 0.85 11.61
CA THR A 344 -24.65 -0.26 11.97
C THR A 344 -23.97 -1.24 12.93
N PRO A 345 -23.57 -0.80 14.13
CA PRO A 345 -22.80 -1.65 15.06
C PRO A 345 -23.55 -2.93 15.46
N GLU A 346 -24.88 -2.86 15.58
CA GLU A 346 -25.74 -3.98 15.97
C GLU A 346 -26.09 -4.94 14.83
N LYS A 347 -25.74 -4.61 13.58
CA LYS A 347 -26.00 -5.43 12.37
C LYS A 347 -27.47 -5.78 12.16
N ASP A 348 -28.37 -4.89 12.57
CA ASP A 348 -29.82 -5.02 12.47
C ASP A 348 -30.41 -4.36 11.21
N GLY A 349 -29.55 -3.79 10.36
CA GLY A 349 -29.96 -3.09 9.14
C GLY A 349 -30.56 -1.71 9.40
N VAL A 350 -30.30 -1.11 10.57
CA VAL A 350 -30.75 0.25 10.93
C VAL A 350 -29.52 1.13 11.21
N PRO A 351 -29.30 2.20 10.42
CA PRO A 351 -28.16 3.08 10.63
C PRO A 351 -28.35 3.94 11.89
N ASN A 352 -27.37 3.89 12.77
CA ASN A 352 -27.23 4.77 13.93
C ASN A 352 -26.23 5.89 13.60
N HIS A 353 -26.77 7.07 13.31
CA HIS A 353 -25.99 8.28 13.01
C HIS A 353 -25.46 8.92 14.31
N ASN A 354 -24.51 8.25 14.96
CA ASN A 354 -23.95 8.71 16.23
C ASN A 354 -23.03 9.93 16.02
N MET A 355 -23.57 11.13 16.21
CA MET A 355 -22.84 12.40 16.08
C MET A 355 -21.78 12.65 17.15
N GLU A 356 -21.67 11.77 18.16
CA GLU A 356 -20.56 11.77 19.12
C GLU A 356 -19.35 10.96 18.65
N ASP A 357 -19.50 10.09 17.64
CA ASP A 357 -18.39 9.37 17.02
C ASP A 357 -17.62 10.30 16.07
N ASP A 358 -16.32 10.46 16.32
CA ASP A 358 -15.46 11.38 15.57
C ASP A 358 -15.45 11.10 14.05
N VAL A 359 -15.59 9.84 13.62
CA VAL A 359 -15.56 9.47 12.20
C VAL A 359 -16.89 9.81 11.54
N ILE A 360 -18.01 9.42 12.17
CA ILE A 360 -19.34 9.71 11.64
C ILE A 360 -19.57 11.22 11.64
N ARG A 361 -19.26 11.91 12.74
CA ARG A 361 -19.35 13.37 12.85
C ARG A 361 -18.46 14.08 11.84
N GLY A 362 -17.23 13.59 11.66
CA GLY A 362 -16.26 14.14 10.71
C GLY A 362 -16.73 14.03 9.26
N ALA A 363 -17.31 12.89 8.88
CA ALA A 363 -17.77 12.65 7.51
C ALA A 363 -19.16 13.20 7.20
N THR A 364 -19.97 13.56 8.20
CA THR A 364 -21.36 14.01 7.99
C THR A 364 -21.41 15.51 7.65
N ALA A 365 -21.87 15.84 6.45
CA ALA A 365 -22.02 17.20 5.94
C ALA A 365 -23.39 17.81 6.27
N THR A 366 -24.45 17.00 6.23
CA THR A 366 -25.82 17.39 6.62
C THR A 366 -26.47 16.27 7.42
N HIS A 367 -27.32 16.59 8.38
CA HIS A 367 -28.09 15.62 9.15
C HIS A 367 -29.38 16.23 9.66
N LYS A 368 -30.53 15.57 9.44
CA LYS A 368 -31.86 15.95 9.97
C LYS A 368 -32.25 17.42 9.71
N GLY A 369 -31.94 17.94 8.53
CA GLY A 369 -32.28 19.31 8.14
C GLY A 369 -31.32 20.38 8.65
N GLU A 370 -30.20 19.99 9.28
CA GLU A 370 -29.11 20.89 9.67
C GLU A 370 -27.83 20.61 8.86
N ILE A 371 -27.12 21.68 8.49
CA ILE A 371 -25.78 21.60 7.91
C ILE A 371 -24.77 21.46 9.06
N THR A 372 -24.04 20.36 9.08
CA THR A 372 -23.07 20.00 10.13
C THR A 372 -21.61 20.27 9.70
N PHE A 373 -21.41 20.75 8.48
CA PHE A 373 -20.14 21.24 7.97
C PHE A 373 -19.87 22.70 8.44
N PRO A 374 -18.63 23.08 8.81
CA PRO A 374 -17.44 22.23 8.93
C PRO A 374 -17.44 21.38 10.22
N PRO A 375 -16.75 20.23 10.23
CA PRO A 375 -16.65 19.39 11.42
C PRO A 375 -15.72 20.02 12.47
N PRO A 376 -15.96 19.77 13.78
CA PRO A 376 -15.02 20.16 14.82
C PRO A 376 -13.70 19.39 14.65
N PRO A 377 -12.58 19.91 15.18
CA PRO A 377 -11.32 19.16 15.24
C PRO A 377 -11.53 17.79 15.93
N PRO A 378 -10.95 16.70 15.41
CA PRO A 378 -11.09 15.37 16.03
C PRO A 378 -10.60 15.34 17.48
N LYS A 379 -11.30 14.62 18.36
CA LYS A 379 -10.91 14.48 19.78
C LYS A 379 -9.60 13.70 19.95
N VAL A 380 -9.32 12.77 19.03
CA VAL A 380 -8.05 12.05 18.94
C VAL A 380 -7.22 12.64 17.81
N ALA A 381 -6.04 13.20 18.13
CA ALA A 381 -5.13 13.76 17.14
C ALA A 381 -4.77 12.71 16.07
N ALA A 382 -4.65 13.17 14.82
CA ALA A 382 -4.20 12.34 13.69
C ALA A 382 -2.90 11.61 14.06
N ILE A 383 -2.66 10.45 13.45
CA ILE A 383 -1.42 9.70 13.62
C ILE A 383 -0.28 10.58 13.08
N ALA A 384 0.35 11.37 13.96
CA ALA A 384 1.69 11.84 13.73
C ALA A 384 2.55 10.59 13.51
N ALA A 385 3.44 10.63 12.51
CA ALA A 385 4.49 9.64 12.37
C ALA A 385 5.13 9.42 13.76
N ALA A 386 5.42 8.17 14.11
CA ALA A 386 6.02 7.83 15.40
C ALA A 386 7.16 8.81 15.70
N PRO A 387 7.24 9.40 16.90
CA PRO A 387 8.26 10.38 17.23
C PRO A 387 9.63 9.79 16.85
N LYS A 388 10.39 10.56 16.05
CA LYS A 388 11.75 10.20 15.62
C LYS A 388 12.47 9.57 16.81
N LYS A 389 12.85 8.30 16.70
CA LYS A 389 13.99 7.83 17.49
C LYS A 389 15.12 8.77 17.10
N GLU A 390 15.66 9.50 18.07
CA GLU A 390 16.77 10.41 17.84
C GLU A 390 17.80 9.69 16.97
N ALA A 391 18.07 10.23 15.78
CA ALA A 391 19.13 9.74 14.95
C ALA A 391 20.39 9.70 15.83
N PRO A 392 21.11 8.57 15.90
CA PRO A 392 22.34 8.53 16.69
C PRO A 392 23.24 9.63 16.14
N LYS A 393 23.55 10.61 17.00
CA LYS A 393 24.43 11.74 16.65
C LYS A 393 25.61 11.20 15.86
N GLU A 394 25.84 11.76 14.68
CA GLU A 394 27.03 11.41 13.89
C GLU A 394 28.25 11.78 14.71
N LEU A 395 28.90 10.75 15.27
CA LEU A 395 30.13 10.89 16.03
C LEU A 395 31.18 11.51 15.11
N THR A 396 31.90 12.51 15.61
CA THR A 396 33.03 13.12 14.92
C THR A 396 34.11 12.07 14.60
N ALA A 397 35.01 12.34 13.64
CA ALA A 397 36.03 11.37 13.22
C ALA A 397 36.94 10.89 14.37
N GLU A 398 37.14 11.71 15.40
CA GLU A 398 37.88 11.36 16.62
C GLU A 398 37.05 10.45 17.55
N GLU A 399 35.76 10.73 17.70
CA GLU A 399 34.85 9.89 18.49
C GLU A 399 34.60 8.52 17.85
N LYS A 400 34.55 8.44 16.51
CA LYS A 400 34.50 7.18 15.77
C LYS A 400 35.74 6.31 16.04
N ARG A 401 36.95 6.89 15.98
CA ARG A 401 38.19 6.18 16.31
C ARG A 401 38.25 5.74 17.78
N ALA A 402 37.81 6.58 18.71
CA ALA A 402 37.76 6.24 20.12
C ALA A 402 36.79 5.08 20.38
N LYS A 403 35.63 5.09 19.71
CA LYS A 403 34.64 4.03 19.76
C LYS A 403 35.15 2.73 19.15
N GLU A 404 35.81 2.77 17.98
CA GLU A 404 36.44 1.61 17.36
C GLU A 404 37.49 0.97 18.27
N ILE A 405 38.33 1.77 18.95
CA ILE A 405 39.33 1.26 19.90
C ILE A 405 38.65 0.64 21.13
N ALA A 406 37.58 1.26 21.63
CA ALA A 406 36.82 0.75 22.77
C ALA A 406 36.09 -0.57 22.42
N GLU A 407 35.48 -0.63 21.25
CA GLU A 407 34.81 -1.80 20.70
C GLU A 407 35.82 -2.92 20.42
N PHE A 408 36.98 -2.61 19.85
CA PHE A 408 38.06 -3.58 19.64
C PHE A 408 38.57 -4.15 20.96
N LYS A 409 38.77 -3.31 22.00
CA LYS A 409 39.15 -3.77 23.34
C LYS A 409 38.07 -4.64 23.98
N ALA A 410 36.80 -4.25 23.86
CA ALA A 410 35.67 -5.01 24.38
C ALA A 410 35.52 -6.37 23.67
N GLN A 411 35.61 -6.38 22.34
CA GLN A 411 35.55 -7.58 21.52
C GLN A 411 36.73 -8.51 21.80
N THR A 412 37.95 -7.96 21.92
CA THR A 412 39.15 -8.73 22.30
C THR A 412 38.98 -9.35 23.68
N LYS A 413 38.50 -8.58 24.68
CA LYS A 413 38.23 -9.10 26.02
C LYS A 413 37.22 -10.25 25.99
N ASN A 414 36.10 -10.06 25.31
CA ASN A 414 35.06 -11.07 25.18
C ASN A 414 35.58 -12.34 24.49
N GLN A 415 36.34 -12.18 23.39
CA GLN A 415 36.90 -13.30 22.65
C GLN A 415 37.92 -14.08 23.50
N VAL A 416 38.82 -13.39 24.20
CA VAL A 416 39.80 -14.02 25.11
C VAL A 416 39.09 -14.74 26.26
N THR A 417 38.06 -14.12 26.85
CA THR A 417 37.26 -14.76 27.91
C THR A 417 36.54 -16.02 27.38
N LEU A 418 35.90 -15.95 26.21
CA LEU A 418 35.24 -17.10 25.58
C LEU A 418 36.23 -18.23 25.27
N LEU A 419 37.41 -17.91 24.74
CA LEU A 419 38.46 -18.90 24.46
C LEU A 419 38.98 -19.54 25.75
N ALA A 420 39.22 -18.76 26.80
CA ALA A 420 39.70 -19.27 28.09
C ALA A 420 38.65 -20.18 28.76
N VAL A 421 37.38 -19.76 28.77
CA VAL A 421 36.26 -20.57 29.30
C VAL A 421 36.08 -21.83 28.47
N GLY A 422 36.05 -21.72 27.14
CA GLY A 422 35.94 -22.85 26.23
C GLY A 422 37.07 -23.87 26.42
N ALA A 423 38.32 -23.40 26.53
CA ALA A 423 39.47 -24.26 26.80
C ALA A 423 39.37 -24.97 28.16
N ALA A 424 38.93 -24.26 29.21
CA ALA A 424 38.75 -24.84 30.55
C ALA A 424 37.65 -25.93 30.56
N VAL A 425 36.53 -25.70 29.86
CA VAL A 425 35.45 -26.68 29.70
C VAL A 425 35.93 -27.91 28.93
N LEU A 426 36.62 -27.72 27.79
CA LEU A 426 37.17 -28.82 27.01
C LEU A 426 38.16 -29.67 27.81
N LEU A 427 39.01 -29.03 28.60
CA LEU A 427 39.98 -29.70 29.46
C LEU A 427 39.27 -30.50 30.56
N SER A 428 38.24 -29.93 31.17
CA SER A 428 37.44 -30.60 32.21
C SER A 428 36.67 -31.81 31.67
N VAL A 429 36.09 -31.70 30.48
CA VAL A 429 35.44 -32.83 29.79
C VAL A 429 36.46 -33.91 29.45
N GLY A 430 37.63 -33.54 28.92
CA GLY A 430 38.69 -34.48 28.56
C GLY A 430 39.29 -35.24 29.75
N LEU A 431 39.25 -34.66 30.97
CA LEU A 431 39.74 -35.32 32.19
C LEU A 431 38.82 -36.44 32.69
N VAL A 432 37.52 -36.38 32.38
CA VAL A 432 36.49 -37.28 32.95
C VAL A 432 35.89 -38.21 31.88
N ALA A 433 35.94 -37.83 30.61
CA ALA A 433 35.23 -38.54 29.55
C ALA A 433 35.98 -39.77 29.01
N PRO A 434 35.27 -40.88 28.70
CA PRO A 434 35.85 -42.04 28.01
C PRO A 434 36.36 -41.70 26.60
N ALA A 435 37.34 -42.47 26.10
CA ALA A 435 37.91 -42.27 24.76
C ALA A 435 36.87 -42.35 23.62
N SER A 436 35.86 -43.22 23.76
CA SER A 436 34.75 -43.33 22.80
C SER A 436 33.88 -42.07 22.77
N PHE A 437 33.68 -41.43 23.92
CA PHE A 437 32.97 -40.15 24.00
C PHE A 437 33.77 -39.05 23.28
N MET A 438 35.10 -38.99 23.48
CA MET A 438 35.94 -37.98 22.84
C MET A 438 35.89 -38.06 21.31
N GLN A 439 35.83 -39.26 20.73
CA GLN A 439 35.65 -39.44 19.29
C GLN A 439 34.31 -38.88 18.80
N HIS A 440 33.20 -39.24 19.44
CA HIS A 440 31.88 -38.70 19.10
C HIS A 440 31.78 -37.19 19.32
N PHE A 441 32.42 -36.68 20.37
CA PHE A 441 32.43 -35.26 20.69
C PHE A 441 33.21 -34.42 19.68
N ILE A 442 34.36 -34.90 19.20
CA ILE A 442 35.12 -34.25 18.11
C ILE A 442 34.26 -34.19 16.84
N VAL A 443 33.63 -35.31 16.46
CA VAL A 443 32.74 -35.36 15.29
C VAL A 443 31.57 -34.39 15.46
N PHE A 444 30.98 -34.31 16.67
CA PHE A 444 29.91 -33.36 16.97
C PHE A 444 30.35 -31.91 16.80
N VAL A 445 31.49 -31.50 17.39
CA VAL A 445 32.00 -30.12 17.28
C VAL A 445 32.30 -29.75 15.82
N LEU A 446 32.96 -30.64 15.08
CA LEU A 446 33.21 -30.42 13.64
C LEU A 446 31.91 -30.33 12.84
N SER A 447 30.92 -31.15 13.16
CA SER A 447 29.60 -31.12 12.50
C SER A 447 28.86 -29.81 12.78
N VAL A 448 28.94 -29.26 14.00
CA VAL A 448 28.39 -27.94 14.34
C VAL A 448 29.07 -26.84 13.53
N PHE A 449 30.39 -26.89 13.40
CA PHE A 449 31.15 -25.92 12.59
C PHE A 449 30.77 -25.98 11.11
N VAL A 450 30.69 -27.18 10.54
CA VAL A 450 30.23 -27.40 9.16
C VAL A 450 28.80 -26.89 8.99
N GLY A 451 27.90 -27.23 9.93
CA GLY A 451 26.50 -26.77 9.90
C GLY A 451 26.38 -25.25 9.92
N PHE A 452 27.15 -24.57 10.78
CA PHE A 452 27.20 -23.11 10.84
C PHE A 452 27.61 -22.50 9.49
N GLN A 453 28.71 -22.97 8.90
CA GLN A 453 29.20 -22.46 7.61
C GLN A 453 28.23 -22.73 6.46
N VAL A 454 27.59 -23.89 6.43
CA VAL A 454 26.65 -24.25 5.35
C VAL A 454 25.37 -23.41 5.44
N ILE A 455 24.81 -23.24 6.64
CA ILE A 455 23.56 -22.49 6.84
C ILE A 455 23.77 -21.00 6.58
N TRP A 456 24.89 -20.43 7.00
CA TRP A 456 25.19 -19.00 6.82
C TRP A 456 25.26 -18.58 5.35
N ASN A 457 25.63 -19.51 4.47
CA ASN A 457 25.78 -19.25 3.04
C ASN A 457 24.50 -19.50 2.22
N VAL A 458 23.35 -19.76 2.87
CA VAL A 458 22.07 -19.93 2.17
C VAL A 458 21.46 -18.56 1.85
N SER A 459 20.99 -18.40 0.60
CA SER A 459 20.26 -17.18 0.20
C SER A 459 19.01 -16.99 1.07
N HIS A 460 18.71 -15.74 1.44
CA HIS A 460 17.54 -15.40 2.27
C HIS A 460 16.22 -15.89 1.65
N SER A 461 16.14 -15.89 0.32
CA SER A 461 14.98 -16.40 -0.44
C SER A 461 14.70 -17.89 -0.21
N LEU A 462 15.68 -18.65 0.27
CA LEU A 462 15.60 -20.10 0.47
C LEU A 462 15.49 -20.51 1.95
N HIS A 463 15.33 -19.57 2.89
CA HIS A 463 15.20 -19.91 4.32
C HIS A 463 13.99 -20.81 4.60
N THR A 464 12.84 -20.56 3.97
CA THR A 464 11.65 -21.40 4.15
C THR A 464 11.82 -22.82 3.58
N PRO A 465 12.33 -23.00 2.34
CA PRO A 465 12.77 -24.31 1.87
C PRO A 465 13.81 -25.00 2.76
N LEU A 466 14.79 -24.26 3.28
CA LEU A 466 15.81 -24.76 4.20
C LEU A 466 15.18 -25.33 5.47
N MET A 467 14.24 -24.61 6.09
CA MET A 467 13.49 -25.07 7.27
C MET A 467 12.72 -26.37 6.98
N ALA A 468 12.11 -26.49 5.80
CA ALA A 468 11.42 -27.72 5.40
C ALA A 468 12.38 -28.91 5.25
N VAL A 469 13.57 -28.68 4.68
CA VAL A 469 14.62 -29.72 4.55
C VAL A 469 15.18 -30.13 5.90
N THR A 470 15.49 -29.17 6.78
CA THR A 470 16.04 -29.49 8.11
C THR A 470 15.02 -30.27 8.94
N ASN A 471 13.72 -29.96 8.82
CA ASN A 471 12.67 -30.76 9.43
C ASN A 471 12.66 -32.21 8.87
N ALA A 472 12.79 -32.39 7.56
CA ALA A 472 12.89 -33.73 6.96
C ALA A 472 14.10 -34.52 7.50
N ILE A 473 15.28 -33.89 7.52
CA ILE A 473 16.55 -34.49 7.98
C ILE A 473 16.53 -34.80 9.48
N SER A 474 15.83 -33.99 10.30
CA SER A 474 15.72 -34.22 11.75
C SER A 474 15.13 -35.61 12.10
N SER A 475 14.44 -36.22 11.15
CA SER A 475 13.89 -37.58 11.23
C SER A 475 14.96 -38.69 11.22
N ILE A 476 16.25 -38.37 11.19
CA ILE A 476 17.37 -39.32 11.38
C ILE A 476 17.23 -40.13 12.68
N ILE A 477 16.45 -39.64 13.66
CA ILE A 477 16.03 -40.38 14.85
C ILE A 477 15.37 -41.73 14.55
N ILE A 478 14.88 -41.94 13.31
CA ILE A 478 14.40 -43.25 12.83
C ILE A 478 15.46 -44.35 12.99
N LEU A 479 16.75 -44.04 12.85
CA LEU A 479 17.84 -45.01 13.04
C LEU A 479 17.85 -45.55 14.46
N GLY A 480 17.62 -44.68 15.45
CA GLY A 480 17.50 -45.08 16.85
C GLY A 480 16.30 -45.99 17.08
N ALA A 481 15.16 -45.69 16.46
CA ALA A 481 13.96 -46.52 16.55
C ALA A 481 14.16 -47.90 15.89
N LEU A 482 14.78 -47.95 14.70
CA LEU A 482 15.05 -49.19 13.97
C LEU A 482 15.97 -50.14 14.77
N MET A 483 16.96 -49.61 15.49
CA MET A 483 17.83 -50.42 16.35
C MET A 483 17.08 -51.10 17.51
N GLN A 484 15.90 -50.60 17.89
CA GLN A 484 15.12 -51.11 19.04
C GLN A 484 14.05 -52.14 18.66
N ILE A 485 13.81 -52.36 17.36
CA ILE A 485 12.78 -53.30 16.87
C ILE A 485 13.08 -54.76 17.27
N GLY A 486 14.34 -55.11 17.52
CA GLY A 486 14.75 -56.42 18.01
C GLY A 486 14.82 -56.57 19.54
N SER A 487 14.29 -55.61 20.31
CA SER A 487 14.38 -55.66 21.78
C SER A 487 13.48 -56.74 22.39
N GLY A 488 13.90 -57.33 23.51
CA GLY A 488 13.12 -58.35 24.23
C GLY A 488 11.90 -57.82 25.00
N SER A 489 11.64 -56.50 24.96
CA SER A 489 10.52 -55.86 25.66
C SER A 489 9.45 -55.44 24.67
N ALA A 490 8.24 -55.99 24.81
CA ALA A 490 7.10 -55.64 23.96
C ALA A 490 6.79 -54.13 23.97
N LEU A 491 6.96 -53.46 25.11
CA LEU A 491 6.76 -52.01 25.23
C LEU A 491 7.77 -51.24 24.37
N VAL A 492 9.04 -51.64 24.39
CA VAL A 492 10.10 -50.98 23.61
C VAL A 492 9.87 -51.18 22.12
N VAL A 493 9.45 -52.39 21.70
CA VAL A 493 9.10 -52.67 20.30
C VAL A 493 7.90 -51.83 19.84
N ILE A 494 6.87 -51.66 20.66
CA ILE A 494 5.70 -50.81 20.34
C ILE A 494 6.13 -49.35 20.18
N LEU A 495 6.92 -48.82 21.12
CA LEU A 495 7.40 -47.44 21.06
C LEU A 495 8.33 -47.21 19.86
N ALA A 496 9.16 -48.20 19.53
CA ALA A 496 10.01 -48.17 18.33
C ALA A 496 9.16 -48.14 17.05
N ALA A 497 8.14 -49.00 16.95
CA ALA A 497 7.24 -49.04 15.80
C ALA A 497 6.48 -47.71 15.60
N LEU A 498 5.97 -47.12 16.69
CA LEU A 498 5.33 -45.80 16.66
C LEU A 498 6.31 -44.69 16.23
N SER A 499 7.54 -44.74 16.73
CA SER A 499 8.58 -43.78 16.36
C SER A 499 8.95 -43.89 14.88
N VAL A 500 9.07 -45.10 14.33
CA VAL A 500 9.29 -45.34 12.89
C VAL A 500 8.12 -44.79 12.07
N PHE A 501 6.88 -45.01 12.50
CA PHE A 501 5.72 -44.49 11.79
C PHE A 501 5.69 -42.96 11.74
N MET A 502 5.85 -42.29 12.89
CA MET A 502 5.83 -40.83 12.99
C MET A 502 7.00 -40.17 12.24
N THR A 503 8.20 -40.75 12.34
CA THR A 503 9.37 -40.28 11.59
C THR A 503 9.20 -40.48 10.09
N GLY A 504 8.57 -41.57 9.66
CA GLY A 504 8.18 -41.79 8.27
C GLY A 504 7.32 -40.65 7.72
N ILE A 505 6.28 -40.25 8.45
CA ILE A 505 5.42 -39.11 8.06
C ILE A 505 6.26 -37.84 7.88
N ASN A 506 7.17 -37.56 8.82
CA ASN A 506 7.98 -36.34 8.77
C ASN A 506 8.99 -36.34 7.61
N ILE A 507 9.59 -37.50 7.29
CA ILE A 507 10.48 -37.66 6.12
C ILE A 507 9.71 -37.38 4.83
N PHE A 508 8.60 -38.08 4.60
CA PHE A 508 7.84 -37.95 3.36
C PHE A 508 7.21 -36.56 3.21
N GLY A 509 6.63 -36.03 4.28
CA GLY A 509 6.02 -34.69 4.29
C GLY A 509 7.05 -33.60 4.05
N GLY A 510 8.18 -33.62 4.77
CA GLY A 510 9.23 -32.62 4.65
C GLY A 510 9.83 -32.56 3.25
N PHE A 511 10.25 -33.68 2.68
CA PHE A 511 10.84 -33.71 1.33
C PHE A 511 9.84 -33.33 0.22
N LEU A 512 8.56 -33.70 0.35
CA LEU A 512 7.54 -33.35 -0.63
C LEU A 512 7.25 -31.84 -0.63
N VAL A 513 7.15 -31.24 0.55
CA VAL A 513 6.95 -29.79 0.71
C VAL A 513 8.16 -29.03 0.19
N THR A 514 9.39 -29.42 0.56
CA THR A 514 10.61 -28.82 0.00
C THR A 514 10.60 -28.85 -1.52
N ARG A 515 10.31 -30.02 -2.12
CA ARG A 515 10.30 -30.16 -3.58
C ARG A 515 9.29 -29.22 -4.24
N ARG A 516 8.08 -29.09 -3.67
CA ARG A 516 7.06 -28.14 -4.17
C ARG A 516 7.53 -26.70 -4.03
N MET A 517 8.13 -26.34 -2.90
CA MET A 517 8.65 -24.99 -2.67
C MET A 517 9.75 -24.61 -3.66
N LEU A 518 10.72 -25.51 -3.88
CA LEU A 518 11.81 -25.26 -4.83
C LEU A 518 11.31 -25.21 -6.28
N ALA A 519 10.29 -25.99 -6.65
CA ALA A 519 9.69 -25.94 -7.98
C ALA A 519 9.06 -24.58 -8.31
N MET A 520 8.56 -23.84 -7.31
CA MET A 520 8.02 -22.49 -7.50
C MET A 520 9.11 -21.45 -7.84
N PHE A 521 10.39 -21.76 -7.57
CA PHE A 521 11.52 -20.88 -7.92
C PHE A 521 12.14 -21.21 -9.29
N GLN A 522 11.71 -22.28 -9.95
CA GLN A 522 12.15 -22.57 -11.32
C GLN A 522 11.43 -21.62 -12.28
N LYS A 523 12.18 -20.74 -12.94
CA LYS A 523 11.65 -19.88 -14.01
C LYS A 523 11.07 -20.77 -15.11
N SER A 524 9.86 -20.43 -15.55
CA SER A 524 9.16 -21.06 -16.68
C SER A 524 9.92 -20.86 -17.99
#